data_AF-A0A4Q5YRE1-F1
#
_entry.id   AF-A0A4Q5YRE1-F1
#
_cell.length_a   1.000
_cell.length_b   1.000
_cell.length_c   1.000
_cell.angle_alpha   90.00
_cell.angle_beta   90.00
_cell.angle_gamma   90.00
#
_symmetry.space_group_name_H-M   'P 1'
#
loop_
_entity.id
_entity.type
_entity.pdbx_description
1 polymer ?
#
loop_
_entity_poly.entity_id
_entity_poly.type
_entity_poly.pdbx_seq_one_letter_code
_entity_poly.pdbx_strand_id
1 'polypeptide(L)'
;MVINWGKLVRRDRGSLLFSGILSLAVSVGMVFLYFDKEKIKSKEDITFIRGPFREYSWVDLGGRNGSSLTFTLQNHHNRFKIKADFFSVLQKDQFKTIPYGDTLTIGIPNGYAKFLNTQKQPFFVYSVASKDFTYLDLKDAIAKHNSPLLLFAAGLFAIGGYAFIYFGKRAKVKTPIW
;
A
#
# COMPACT_ATOMS: atom_id res chain seq x y z
N MET A 1 7.37 -28.78 18.16
CA MET A 1 7.82 -29.05 16.78
C MET A 1 9.14 -28.32 16.57
N VAL A 2 10.28 -29.03 16.61
CA VAL A 2 11.61 -28.40 16.49
C VAL A 2 11.89 -28.21 15.00
N ILE A 3 11.80 -26.97 14.53
CA ILE A 3 12.17 -26.63 13.15
C ILE A 3 13.69 -26.85 13.03
N ASN A 4 14.08 -27.89 12.32
CA ASN A 4 15.49 -28.21 12.09
C ASN A 4 16.03 -27.29 10.98
N TRP A 5 16.41 -26.07 11.38
CA TRP A 5 16.93 -25.02 10.51
C TRP A 5 18.15 -25.45 9.67
N GLY A 6 18.88 -26.49 10.12
CA GLY A 6 20.04 -27.03 9.41
C GLY A 6 19.73 -27.74 8.08
N LYS A 7 18.48 -28.18 7.87
CA LYS A 7 18.04 -28.78 6.59
C LYS A 7 17.44 -27.76 5.61
N LEU A 8 16.88 -26.65 6.10
CA LEU A 8 16.18 -25.68 5.26
C LEU A 8 17.13 -24.73 4.51
N VAL A 9 18.31 -24.48 5.08
CA VAL A 9 19.36 -23.67 4.44
C VAL A 9 20.55 -24.59 4.19
N ARG A 10 20.59 -25.24 3.02
CA ARG A 10 21.86 -25.78 2.51
C ARG A 10 22.80 -24.58 2.41
N ARG A 11 23.78 -24.49 3.32
CA ARG A 11 24.84 -23.47 3.30
C ARG A 11 25.87 -23.81 2.23
N ASP A 12 25.43 -23.99 0.99
CA ASP A 12 26.32 -24.05 -0.15
C ASP A 12 26.63 -22.61 -0.63
N ARG A 13 27.87 -22.39 -1.05
CA ARG A 13 28.33 -21.06 -1.51
C ARG A 13 27.43 -20.49 -2.62
N GLY A 14 26.93 -21.36 -3.51
CA GLY A 14 26.05 -20.98 -4.62
C GLY A 14 24.74 -20.39 -4.13
N SER A 15 24.03 -21.09 -3.23
CA SER A 15 22.74 -20.62 -2.70
C SER A 15 22.86 -19.31 -1.93
N LEU A 16 23.89 -19.13 -1.09
CA LEU A 16 24.10 -17.89 -0.35
C LEU A 16 24.39 -16.69 -1.28
N LEU A 17 25.23 -16.88 -2.30
CA LEU A 17 25.50 -15.83 -3.28
C LEU A 17 24.25 -15.47 -4.09
N PHE A 18 23.50 -16.48 -4.54
CA PHE A 18 22.26 -16.27 -5.29
C PHE A 18 21.20 -15.52 -4.45
N SER A 19 20.95 -15.98 -3.22
CA SER A 19 20.03 -15.30 -2.30
C SER A 19 20.47 -13.86 -2.01
N GLY A 20 21.79 -13.63 -1.89
CA GLY A 20 22.33 -12.30 -1.71
C GLY A 20 22.07 -11.37 -2.89
N ILE A 21 22.34 -11.82 -4.12
CA ILE A 21 22.08 -11.07 -5.36
C ILE A 21 20.58 -10.81 -5.52
N LEU A 22 19.73 -11.82 -5.30
CA LEU A 22 18.28 -11.68 -5.38
C LEU A 22 17.76 -10.65 -4.37
N SER A 23 18.26 -10.67 -3.13
CA SER A 23 17.90 -9.72 -2.09
C SER A 23 18.27 -8.28 -2.48
N LEU A 24 19.45 -8.08 -3.07
CA LEU A 24 19.85 -6.77 -3.60
C LEU A 24 18.95 -6.31 -4.75
N ALA A 25 18.60 -7.21 -5.68
CA ALA A 25 17.69 -6.88 -6.77
C ALA A 25 16.30 -6.46 -6.26
N VAL A 26 15.76 -7.18 -5.26
CA VAL A 26 14.50 -6.82 -4.60
C VAL A 26 14.61 -5.45 -3.91
N SER A 27 15.71 -5.16 -3.22
CA SER A 27 15.95 -3.85 -2.61
C SER A 27 15.93 -2.73 -3.65
N VAL A 28 16.63 -2.89 -4.77
CA VAL A 28 16.64 -1.88 -5.85
C VAL A 28 15.24 -1.68 -6.42
N GLY A 29 14.51 -2.77 -6.66
CA GLY A 29 13.12 -2.71 -7.12
C GLY A 29 12.20 -1.95 -6.16
N MET A 30 12.33 -2.17 -4.85
CA MET A 30 11.55 -1.45 -3.84
C MET A 30 11.88 0.05 -3.80
N VAL A 31 13.16 0.42 -3.93
CA VAL A 31 13.57 1.83 -4.01
C VAL A 31 12.99 2.49 -5.25
N PHE A 32 13.05 1.82 -6.40
CA PHE A 32 12.46 2.31 -7.65
C PHE A 32 10.96 2.58 -7.48
N LEU A 33 10.20 1.63 -6.92
CA LEU A 33 8.77 1.80 -6.65
C LEU A 33 8.46 2.95 -5.69
N TYR A 34 9.34 3.21 -4.71
CA TYR A 34 9.17 4.33 -3.79
C TYR A 34 9.33 5.69 -4.49
N PHE A 35 10.23 5.81 -5.46
CA PHE A 35 10.46 7.05 -6.21
C PHE A 35 9.44 7.30 -7.32
N ASP A 36 8.92 6.23 -7.94
CA ASP A 36 7.90 6.33 -8.99
C ASP A 36 6.50 6.71 -8.43
N LYS A 37 6.28 6.50 -7.12
CA LYS A 37 5.03 6.85 -6.45
C LYS A 37 4.80 8.37 -6.47
N GLU A 38 3.69 8.80 -7.08
CA GLU A 38 3.24 10.19 -7.07
C GLU A 38 3.08 10.69 -5.63
N LYS A 39 3.80 11.77 -5.27
CA LYS A 39 3.80 12.32 -3.91
C LYS A 39 2.71 13.37 -3.78
N ILE A 40 1.73 13.10 -2.93
CA ILE A 40 0.80 14.13 -2.45
C ILE A 40 1.47 14.80 -1.26
N LYS A 41 1.89 16.05 -1.40
CA LYS A 41 2.69 16.73 -0.37
C LYS A 41 1.80 17.43 0.63
N SER A 42 0.68 17.97 0.17
CA SER A 42 -0.12 18.86 1.01
C SER A 42 -1.59 18.93 0.57
N LYS A 43 -2.37 19.74 1.29
CA LYS A 43 -3.81 19.91 1.06
C LYS A 43 -4.09 20.60 -0.28
N GLU A 44 -3.15 21.40 -0.77
CA GLU A 44 -3.26 22.11 -2.05
C GLU A 44 -3.29 21.15 -3.24
N ASP A 45 -2.76 19.94 -3.09
CA ASP A 45 -2.81 18.87 -4.11
C ASP A 45 -4.17 18.13 -4.15
N ILE A 46 -5.10 18.51 -3.28
CA ILE A 46 -6.37 17.83 -3.07
C ILE A 46 -7.54 18.76 -3.39
N THR A 47 -8.41 18.30 -4.28
CA THR A 47 -9.70 18.92 -4.57
C THR A 47 -10.77 18.28 -3.70
N PHE A 48 -11.58 19.12 -3.04
CA PHE A 48 -12.70 18.66 -2.23
C PHE A 48 -14.00 18.70 -3.02
N ILE A 49 -14.76 17.62 -2.94
CA ILE A 49 -16.05 17.45 -3.62
C ILE A 49 -17.09 17.13 -2.57
N ARG A 50 -18.29 17.69 -2.74
CA ARG A 50 -19.42 17.43 -1.86
C ARG A 50 -20.55 16.75 -2.61
N GLY A 51 -21.15 15.74 -2.00
CA GLY A 51 -22.34 15.11 -2.56
C GLY A 51 -23.05 14.19 -1.58
N PRO A 52 -24.32 13.86 -1.87
CA PRO A 52 -25.09 12.93 -1.06
C PRO A 52 -24.51 11.53 -1.22
N PHE A 53 -24.34 10.82 -0.11
CA PHE A 53 -23.94 9.43 -0.10
C PHE A 53 -25.01 8.58 -0.77
N ARG A 54 -24.59 7.63 -1.60
CA ARG A 54 -25.49 6.67 -2.23
C ARG A 54 -25.32 5.30 -1.62
N GLU A 55 -24.17 4.68 -1.84
CA GLU A 55 -23.93 3.32 -1.38
C GLU A 55 -22.43 3.05 -1.28
N TYR A 56 -22.10 1.99 -0.56
CA TYR A 56 -20.76 1.44 -0.51
C TYR A 56 -20.76 -0.05 -0.81
N SER A 57 -19.64 -0.53 -1.32
CA SER A 57 -19.31 -1.94 -1.48
C SER A 57 -18.02 -2.20 -0.71
N TRP A 58 -18.13 -3.02 0.32
CA TRP A 58 -17.00 -3.53 1.07
C TRP A 58 -16.76 -4.98 0.64
N VAL A 59 -15.64 -5.22 -0.03
CA VAL A 59 -15.21 -6.57 -0.40
C VAL A 59 -14.06 -6.94 0.53
N ASP A 60 -14.33 -7.87 1.45
CA ASP A 60 -13.28 -8.48 2.26
C ASP A 60 -12.97 -9.86 1.70
N LEU A 61 -11.86 -10.00 0.98
CA LEU A 61 -11.51 -11.27 0.33
C LEU A 61 -10.82 -12.25 1.27
N GLY A 62 -10.54 -11.85 2.51
CA GLY A 62 -9.81 -12.65 3.49
C GLY A 62 -8.37 -12.99 3.07
N GLY A 63 -7.51 -13.31 4.05
CA GLY A 63 -6.15 -13.80 3.80
C GLY A 63 -5.25 -12.83 3.01
N ARG A 64 -4.65 -13.31 1.91
CA ARG A 64 -3.66 -12.58 1.09
C ARG A 64 -4.24 -11.59 0.08
N ASN A 65 -5.55 -11.63 -0.18
CA ASN A 65 -6.17 -10.89 -1.29
C ASN A 65 -6.63 -9.47 -0.92
N GLY A 66 -6.45 -9.07 0.34
CA GLY A 66 -6.73 -7.73 0.83
C GLY A 66 -8.23 -7.40 0.89
N SER A 67 -8.53 -6.26 1.51
CA SER A 67 -9.88 -5.73 1.57
C SER A 67 -9.98 -4.49 0.66
N SER A 68 -11.12 -4.30 0.01
CA SER A 68 -11.39 -3.18 -0.89
C SER A 68 -12.69 -2.49 -0.49
N LEU A 69 -12.63 -1.17 -0.36
CA LEU A 69 -13.78 -0.33 -0.05
C LEU A 69 -13.97 0.67 -1.18
N THR A 70 -15.13 0.58 -1.81
CA THR A 70 -15.57 1.52 -2.84
C THR A 70 -16.92 2.09 -2.49
N PHE A 71 -17.18 3.35 -2.81
CA PHE A 71 -18.46 4.00 -2.57
C PHE A 71 -18.81 4.98 -3.70
N THR A 72 -20.06 5.42 -3.74
CA THR A 72 -20.58 6.35 -4.75
C THR A 72 -21.33 7.50 -4.10
N LEU A 73 -21.33 8.64 -4.79
CA LEU A 73 -22.14 9.81 -4.43
C LEU A 73 -23.27 9.94 -5.45
N GLN A 74 -24.46 10.38 -5.04
CA GLN A 74 -25.64 10.48 -5.92
C GLN A 74 -25.40 11.42 -7.11
N ASN A 75 -24.65 12.51 -6.89
CA ASN A 75 -24.39 13.53 -7.91
C ASN A 75 -23.21 13.18 -8.82
N HIS A 76 -22.58 12.01 -8.65
CA HIS A 76 -21.40 11.61 -9.40
C HIS A 76 -21.54 10.19 -9.96
N HIS A 77 -21.18 10.03 -11.24
CA HIS A 77 -21.21 8.72 -11.89
C HIS A 77 -19.98 7.86 -11.54
N ASN A 78 -18.93 8.48 -11.00
CA ASN A 78 -17.69 7.79 -10.67
C ASN A 78 -17.80 7.00 -9.37
N ARG A 79 -16.98 5.97 -9.27
CA ARG A 79 -16.74 5.24 -8.02
C ARG A 79 -15.56 5.84 -7.30
N PHE A 80 -15.65 5.93 -6.00
CA PHE A 80 -14.60 6.41 -5.11
C PHE A 80 -14.05 5.23 -4.33
N LYS A 81 -12.73 5.06 -4.30
CA LYS A 81 -12.05 3.94 -3.68
C LYS A 81 -11.11 4.41 -2.58
N ILE A 82 -11.18 3.78 -1.42
CA ILE A 82 -10.22 4.00 -0.34
C ILE A 82 -9.04 3.03 -0.55
N LYS A 83 -7.80 3.54 -0.52
CA LYS A 83 -6.60 2.69 -0.62
C LYS A 83 -6.51 1.76 0.59
N ALA A 84 -6.02 0.54 0.36
CA ALA A 84 -5.84 -0.45 1.43
C ALA A 84 -4.92 0.08 2.55
N ASP A 85 -3.89 0.85 2.21
CA ASP A 85 -2.97 1.49 3.17
C ASP A 85 -3.70 2.39 4.18
N PHE A 86 -4.83 2.98 3.77
CA PHE A 86 -5.62 3.89 4.59
C PHE A 86 -6.57 3.16 5.54
N PHE A 87 -6.73 1.85 5.42
CA PHE A 87 -7.68 1.10 6.23
C PHE A 87 -7.30 1.07 7.71
N SER A 88 -6.01 1.30 8.03
CA SER A 88 -5.53 1.44 9.40
C SER A 88 -5.93 2.75 10.07
N VAL A 89 -6.25 3.79 9.28
CA VAL A 89 -6.65 5.13 9.77
C VAL A 89 -8.10 5.46 9.43
N LEU A 90 -8.78 4.56 8.70
CA LEU A 90 -10.19 4.68 8.38
C LEU A 90 -11.04 4.25 9.58
N GLN A 91 -11.98 5.10 9.99
CA GLN A 91 -13.00 4.78 10.97
C GLN A 91 -14.07 3.87 10.35
N LYS A 92 -13.72 2.59 10.12
CA LYS A 92 -14.50 1.62 9.33
C LYS A 92 -15.92 1.43 9.83
N ASP A 93 -16.09 1.26 11.14
CA ASP A 93 -17.39 0.96 11.73
C ASP A 93 -18.33 2.15 11.57
N GLN A 94 -17.81 3.37 11.80
CA GLN A 94 -18.55 4.61 11.58
C GLN A 94 -18.85 4.86 10.09
N PHE A 95 -17.93 4.49 9.19
CA PHE A 95 -18.16 4.62 7.76
C PHE A 95 -19.33 3.73 7.29
N LYS A 96 -19.46 2.52 7.86
CA LYS A 96 -20.55 1.60 7.50
C LYS A 96 -21.92 2.07 8.01
N THR A 97 -21.96 2.95 8.99
CA THR A 97 -23.21 3.51 9.53
C THR A 97 -23.66 4.78 8.82
N ILE A 98 -22.93 5.25 7.79
CA ILE A 98 -23.32 6.43 7.01
C ILE A 98 -24.70 6.19 6.36
N PRO A 99 -25.71 7.01 6.67
CA PRO A 99 -27.03 6.84 6.08
C PRO A 99 -27.05 7.27 4.62
N TYR A 100 -27.90 6.61 3.83
CA TYR A 100 -28.20 7.03 2.46
C TYR A 100 -28.63 8.49 2.42
N GLY A 101 -28.06 9.28 1.49
CA GLY A 101 -28.38 10.69 1.29
C GLY A 101 -27.59 11.66 2.17
N ASP A 102 -26.81 11.19 3.15
CA ASP A 102 -26.00 12.07 3.98
C ASP A 102 -24.94 12.81 3.15
N THR A 103 -24.67 14.07 3.45
CA THR A 103 -23.74 14.88 2.65
C THR A 103 -22.30 14.59 3.07
N LEU A 104 -21.56 13.97 2.17
CA LEU A 104 -20.13 13.71 2.34
C LEU A 104 -19.29 14.73 1.60
N THR A 105 -18.23 15.19 2.26
CA THR A 105 -17.10 15.89 1.66
C THR A 105 -15.97 14.88 1.47
N ILE A 106 -15.52 14.72 0.23
CA ILE A 106 -14.42 13.82 -0.12
C ILE A 106 -13.25 14.60 -0.71
N GLY A 107 -12.02 14.17 -0.40
CA GLY A 107 -10.79 14.74 -0.96
C GLY A 107 -10.19 13.81 -2.00
N ILE A 108 -10.06 14.27 -3.24
CA ILE A 108 -9.39 13.56 -4.33
C ILE A 108 -8.16 14.35 -4.84
N PRO A 109 -7.15 13.70 -5.42
CA PRO A 109 -6.04 14.40 -6.09
C PRO A 109 -6.54 15.35 -7.18
N ASN A 110 -5.92 16.52 -7.30
CA ASN A 110 -6.27 17.53 -8.31
C ASN A 110 -6.25 16.99 -9.75
N GLY A 111 -5.33 16.06 -10.04
CA GLY A 111 -5.25 15.39 -11.34
C GLY A 111 -6.54 14.65 -11.71
N TYR A 112 -7.33 14.21 -10.73
CA TYR A 112 -8.59 13.48 -10.95
C TYR A 112 -9.80 14.39 -11.11
N ALA A 113 -9.73 15.65 -10.67
CA ALA A 113 -10.85 16.59 -10.74
C ALA A 113 -11.35 16.79 -12.18
N LYS A 114 -10.43 16.81 -13.16
CA LYS A 114 -10.75 16.94 -14.59
C LYS A 114 -11.51 15.74 -15.17
N PHE A 115 -11.47 14.59 -14.49
CA PHE A 115 -12.07 13.34 -14.95
C PHE A 115 -13.38 12.98 -14.23
N LEU A 116 -13.85 13.88 -13.36
CA LEU A 116 -15.16 13.76 -12.74
C LEU A 116 -16.24 13.64 -13.82
N ASN A 117 -17.15 12.70 -13.60
CA ASN A 117 -18.27 12.34 -14.47
C ASN A 117 -17.91 11.88 -15.89
N THR A 118 -16.63 11.67 -16.23
CA THR A 118 -16.21 11.25 -17.58
C THR A 118 -15.54 9.88 -17.61
N GLN A 119 -14.78 9.50 -16.59
CA GLN A 119 -14.08 8.21 -16.56
C GLN A 119 -14.79 7.12 -15.74
N LYS A 120 -14.68 5.86 -16.19
CA LYS A 120 -15.24 4.68 -15.49
C LYS A 120 -14.33 4.12 -14.37
N GLN A 121 -13.08 4.58 -14.29
CA GLN A 121 -12.13 4.09 -13.29
C GLN A 121 -12.43 4.67 -11.90
N PRO A 122 -12.18 3.91 -10.82
CA PRO A 122 -12.40 4.41 -9.48
C PRO A 122 -11.32 5.42 -9.08
N PHE A 123 -11.73 6.54 -8.49
CA PHE A 123 -10.79 7.55 -7.96
C PHE A 123 -10.36 7.21 -6.54
N PHE A 124 -9.05 7.30 -6.29
CA PHE A 124 -8.53 7.14 -4.93
C PHE A 124 -8.84 8.37 -4.08
N VAL A 125 -9.44 8.12 -2.91
CA VAL A 125 -9.83 9.16 -1.96
C VAL A 125 -8.83 9.24 -0.81
N TYR A 126 -8.48 10.46 -0.44
CA TYR A 126 -7.55 10.80 0.64
C TYR A 126 -8.23 11.44 1.84
N SER A 127 -9.50 11.85 1.72
CA SER A 127 -10.28 12.35 2.84
C SER A 127 -11.75 12.03 2.67
N VAL A 128 -12.42 11.67 3.75
CA VAL A 128 -13.88 11.48 3.79
C VAL A 128 -14.39 12.04 5.12
N ALA A 129 -15.30 13.00 5.05
CA ALA A 129 -15.97 13.56 6.22
C ALA A 129 -17.44 13.87 5.90
N SER A 130 -18.32 13.72 6.88
CA SER A 130 -19.64 14.36 6.89
C SER A 130 -19.54 15.71 7.61
N LYS A 131 -20.68 16.37 7.82
CA LYS A 131 -20.75 17.61 8.61
C LYS A 131 -20.25 17.41 10.05
N ASP A 132 -20.58 16.26 10.64
CA ASP A 132 -20.42 16.01 12.07
C ASP A 132 -19.27 15.04 12.38
N PHE A 133 -18.74 14.33 11.38
CA PHE A 133 -17.75 13.27 11.60
C PHE A 133 -16.71 13.17 10.49
N THR A 134 -15.44 12.95 10.86
CA THR A 134 -14.34 12.68 9.93
C THR A 134 -14.04 11.18 9.91
N TYR A 135 -14.37 10.52 8.81
CA TYR A 135 -14.16 9.07 8.65
C TYR A 135 -12.73 8.73 8.22
N LEU A 136 -12.14 9.59 7.38
CA LEU A 136 -10.76 9.50 6.92
C LEU A 136 -10.14 10.89 6.91
N ASP A 137 -9.20 11.12 7.83
CA ASP A 137 -8.49 12.39 7.92
C ASP A 137 -7.44 12.52 6.81
N LEU A 138 -7.35 13.73 6.23
CA LEU A 138 -6.45 13.99 5.13
C LEU A 138 -4.97 13.86 5.54
N LYS A 139 -4.60 14.38 6.72
CA LYS A 139 -3.22 14.38 7.19
C LYS A 139 -2.76 12.94 7.42
N ASP A 140 -3.62 12.12 8.02
CA ASP A 140 -3.34 10.71 8.27
C ASP A 140 -3.21 9.92 6.97
N ALA A 141 -4.08 10.18 5.98
CA ALA A 141 -3.98 9.56 4.66
C ALA A 141 -2.69 9.97 3.91
N ILE A 142 -2.30 11.24 3.95
CA ILE A 142 -1.04 11.72 3.38
C ILE A 142 0.16 11.08 4.08
N ALA A 143 0.15 11.01 5.42
CA ALA A 143 1.22 10.39 6.19
C ALA A 143 1.37 8.89 5.87
N LYS A 144 0.25 8.17 5.70
CA LYS A 144 0.26 6.76 5.27
C LYS A 144 0.74 6.61 3.83
N HIS A 145 0.31 7.48 2.92
CA HIS A 145 0.72 7.43 1.52
C HIS A 145 2.23 7.71 1.37
N ASN A 146 2.78 8.66 2.12
CA ASN A 146 4.19 9.02 2.09
C ASN A 146 5.06 8.20 3.06
N SER A 147 4.54 7.11 3.63
CA SER A 147 5.26 6.33 4.62
C SER A 147 6.57 5.77 4.03
N PRO A 148 7.72 5.94 4.72
CA PRO A 148 9.00 5.40 4.30
C PRO A 148 9.13 3.88 4.51
N LEU A 149 8.04 3.16 4.80
CA LEU A 149 8.04 1.71 5.04
C LEU A 149 8.74 0.93 3.91
N LEU A 150 8.49 1.30 2.65
CA LEU A 150 9.15 0.70 1.48
C LEU A 150 10.66 0.93 1.49
N LEU A 151 11.13 2.11 1.91
CA LEU A 151 12.55 2.41 2.06
C LEU A 151 13.17 1.59 3.20
N PHE A 152 12.48 1.45 4.33
CA PHE A 152 12.95 0.61 5.43
C PHE A 152 13.04 -0.87 5.02
N ALA A 153 12.02 -1.37 4.33
CA ALA A 153 12.03 -2.73 3.78
C ALA A 153 13.18 -2.92 2.79
N ALA A 154 13.39 -1.98 1.87
CA ALA A 154 14.52 -1.99 0.94
C ALA A 154 15.86 -2.04 1.69
N GLY A 155 16.05 -1.20 2.73
CA GLY A 155 17.25 -1.21 3.56
C GLY A 155 17.53 -2.56 4.21
N LEU A 156 16.49 -3.23 4.74
CA LEU A 156 16.63 -4.58 5.30
C LEU A 156 17.07 -5.61 4.25
N PHE A 157 16.47 -5.58 3.06
CA PHE A 157 16.88 -6.45 1.94
C PHE A 157 18.31 -6.13 1.45
N ALA A 158 18.73 -4.87 1.48
CA ALA A 158 20.10 -4.48 1.13
C ALA A 158 21.13 -5.06 2.12
N ILE A 159 20.90 -4.85 3.42
CA ILE A 159 21.79 -5.34 4.49
C ILE A 159 21.83 -6.88 4.49
N GLY A 160 20.66 -7.52 4.39
CA GLY A 160 20.56 -8.98 4.31
C GLY A 160 21.28 -9.53 3.07
N GLY A 161 21.10 -8.90 1.92
CA GLY A 161 21.76 -9.28 0.67
C GLY A 161 23.28 -9.20 0.77
N TYR A 162 23.79 -8.10 1.33
CA TYR A 162 25.21 -7.92 1.58
C TYR A 162 25.76 -8.99 2.54
N ALA A 163 25.06 -9.27 3.64
CA ALA A 163 25.45 -10.30 4.60
C ALA A 163 25.52 -11.69 3.93
N PHE A 164 24.51 -12.05 3.12
CA PHE A 164 24.51 -13.32 2.39
C PHE A 164 25.68 -13.44 1.41
N ILE A 165 26.02 -12.38 0.68
CA ILE A 165 27.19 -12.37 -0.21
C ILE A 165 28.49 -12.53 0.60
N TYR A 166 28.62 -11.81 1.70
CA TYR A 166 29.80 -11.86 2.57
C TYR A 166 30.03 -13.27 3.13
N PHE A 167 28.99 -13.90 3.68
CA PHE A 167 29.07 -15.27 4.19
C PHE A 167 29.23 -16.30 3.07
N GLY A 168 28.58 -16.09 1.92
CA GLY A 168 28.72 -16.95 0.74
C GLY A 168 30.15 -16.99 0.22
N LYS A 169 30.84 -15.85 0.14
CA LYS A 169 32.27 -15.79 -0.22
C LYS A 169 33.17 -16.59 0.72
N ARG A 170 32.79 -16.69 1.99
CA ARG A 170 33.53 -17.43 3.04
C ARG A 170 33.10 -18.90 3.18
N ALA A 171 32.02 -19.32 2.52
CA ALA A 171 31.53 -20.68 2.59
C ALA A 171 32.42 -21.63 1.76
N LYS A 172 32.85 -22.75 2.36
CA LYS A 172 33.61 -23.79 1.67
C LYS A 172 32.74 -24.44 0.60
N VAL A 173 33.27 -24.56 -0.61
CA VAL A 173 32.65 -25.34 -1.68
C VAL A 173 32.74 -26.81 -1.29
N LYS A 174 31.60 -27.44 -0.99
CA LYS A 174 31.56 -28.90 -0.90
C LYS A 174 31.53 -29.43 -2.33
N THR A 175 32.71 -29.69 -2.90
CA THR A 175 32.80 -30.51 -4.11
C THR A 175 32.45 -31.94 -3.72
N PRO A 176 31.50 -32.61 -4.40
CA PRO A 176 31.40 -34.06 -4.29
C PRO A 176 32.70 -34.64 -4.85
N ILE A 177 33.46 -35.32 -3.99
CA ILE A 177 34.56 -36.18 -4.41
C ILE A 177 33.87 -37.39 -5.04
N TRP A 178 33.98 -37.52 -6.37
CA TRP A 178 33.61 -38.73 -7.10
C TRP A 178 34.70 -39.78 -6.90
#